data_AF-A0A9D9FAW0-F1
#
_entry.id   AF-A0A9D9FAW0-F1
#
_cell.length_a   1.000
_cell.length_b   1.000
_cell.length_c   1.000
_cell.angle_alpha   90.00
_cell.angle_beta   90.00
_cell.angle_gamma   90.00
#
_symmetry.space_group_name_H-M   'P 1'
#
loop_
_entity.id
_entity.type
_entity.pdbx_description
1 polymer ?
#
loop_
_entity_poly.entity_id
_entity_poly.type
_entity_poly.pdbx_seq_one_letter_code
_entity_poly.pdbx_strand_id
1 'polypeptide(L)'
;MIPAALVVLFVAAGLIAVAAEPNFATPAALAGVLIPVLLLRRRALAKASEATPVLIALALFVATVWAAAFWGLAGPLDLAERAGKITLFALAGGIALCLPVSGRGAVTVLIGLALGATAVALALAENSLVGALADLFVPAEAGELEAIFIRANLHKAPAVFLALVFFPLALLALSARGRNAGLAIWAPAGVTAAGVAISGHETALLALAAGASAAGLAYWTPRLVGGLVLLTVGFLMFAAPSLLHNGDLKPLLDATRASTSLQHRVLIADFAAARIAEKPVLGWGLDSARAMPDGSKNIAETPSRLARFAVDDLTPKVWSRGQNMPLHPHNMALQIRLELGLPGAAAALILLAAGVAGVVRLQSARGRAMAFGMMATYLAIACVSYGAWQSWWMSVLILTVLLGRCALAASARLRGTS
;
A
#
# COMPACT_ATOMS: atom_id res chain seq x y z
N MET A 1 19.13 -27.40 -6.09
CA MET A 1 19.28 -26.08 -5.41
C MET A 1 19.15 -25.02 -6.48
N ILE A 2 18.31 -23.99 -6.30
CA ILE A 2 18.24 -22.89 -7.26
C ILE A 2 19.48 -22.00 -7.07
N PRO A 3 20.26 -21.72 -8.12
CA PRO A 3 21.36 -20.76 -8.07
C PRO A 3 20.93 -19.43 -7.46
N ALA A 4 21.74 -18.88 -6.54
CA ALA A 4 21.50 -17.56 -5.95
C ALA A 4 21.34 -16.45 -7.01
N ALA A 5 22.05 -16.57 -8.14
CA ALA A 5 21.92 -15.68 -9.28
C ALA A 5 20.51 -15.69 -9.90
N LEU A 6 19.86 -16.86 -9.99
CA LEU A 6 18.48 -16.94 -10.49
C LEU A 6 17.49 -16.27 -9.53
N VAL A 7 17.67 -16.44 -8.22
CA VAL A 7 16.82 -15.76 -7.22
C VAL A 7 16.95 -14.24 -7.32
N VAL A 8 18.18 -13.73 -7.50
CA VAL A 8 18.44 -12.30 -7.72
C VAL A 8 17.74 -11.81 -8.98
N LEU A 9 17.85 -12.54 -10.09
CA LEU A 9 17.23 -12.18 -11.37
C LEU A 9 15.69 -12.21 -11.30
N PHE A 10 15.11 -13.22 -10.65
CA PHE A 10 13.65 -13.29 -10.47
C PHE A 10 13.09 -12.16 -9.62
N VAL A 11 13.79 -11.78 -8.54
CA VAL A 11 13.38 -10.64 -7.70
C VAL A 11 13.51 -9.33 -8.47
N ALA A 12 14.63 -9.13 -9.18
CA ALA A 12 14.84 -7.92 -9.98
C ALA A 12 13.81 -7.80 -11.12
N ALA A 13 13.58 -8.87 -11.88
CA ALA A 13 12.61 -8.92 -12.98
C ALA A 13 11.17 -8.75 -12.48
N GLY A 14 10.82 -9.35 -11.33
CA GLY A 14 9.51 -9.18 -10.70
C GLY A 14 9.25 -7.73 -10.29
N LEU A 15 10.26 -7.02 -9.76
CA LEU A 15 10.13 -5.61 -9.39
C LEU A 15 9.99 -4.70 -10.61
N ILE A 16 10.72 -4.98 -11.69
CA ILE A 16 10.59 -4.24 -12.95
C ILE A 16 9.20 -4.45 -13.55
N ALA A 17 8.68 -5.69 -13.57
CA ALA A 17 7.34 -5.98 -14.06
C ALA A 17 6.24 -5.28 -13.24
N VAL A 18 6.44 -5.23 -11.92
CA VAL A 18 5.53 -4.58 -10.98
C VAL A 18 5.56 -3.05 -11.10
N ALA A 19 6.72 -2.48 -11.44
CA ALA A 19 6.89 -1.07 -11.75
C ALA A 19 6.34 -0.70 -13.14
N ALA A 20 6.38 -1.62 -14.10
CA ALA A 20 5.97 -1.42 -15.48
C ALA A 20 4.44 -1.34 -15.67
N GLU A 21 3.65 -2.20 -15.02
CA GLU A 21 2.19 -2.16 -15.22
C GLU A 21 1.38 -2.74 -14.03
N PRO A 22 0.50 -1.96 -13.38
CA PRO A 22 -0.31 -2.41 -12.24
C PRO A 22 -1.24 -3.59 -12.56
N ASN A 23 -1.62 -3.79 -13.82
CA ASN A 23 -2.58 -4.82 -14.23
C ASN A 23 -1.94 -6.20 -14.42
N PHE A 24 -0.68 -6.28 -14.86
CA PHE A 24 0.05 -7.55 -15.05
C PHE A 24 0.89 -7.97 -13.83
N ALA A 25 1.12 -7.06 -12.88
CA ALA A 25 1.99 -7.21 -11.72
C ALA A 25 1.57 -8.30 -10.71
N THR A 26 0.30 -8.70 -10.69
CA THR A 26 -0.25 -9.44 -9.54
C THR A 26 0.22 -10.90 -9.46
N PRO A 27 0.12 -11.73 -10.52
CA PRO A 27 0.57 -13.13 -10.46
C PRO A 27 2.09 -13.23 -10.47
N ALA A 28 2.78 -12.34 -11.20
CA ALA A 28 4.24 -12.32 -11.31
C ALA A 28 4.93 -11.88 -10.01
N ALA A 29 4.36 -10.93 -9.25
CA ALA A 29 4.87 -10.51 -7.94
C ALA A 29 4.72 -11.62 -6.89
N LEU A 30 3.56 -12.26 -6.85
CA LEU A 30 3.29 -13.38 -5.94
C LEU A 30 4.16 -14.59 -6.31
N ALA A 31 4.23 -14.96 -7.59
CA ALA A 31 5.09 -16.02 -8.08
C ALA A 31 6.58 -15.73 -7.81
N GLY A 32 7.05 -14.51 -8.09
CA GLY A 32 8.45 -14.09 -7.93
C GLY A 32 8.97 -14.15 -6.49
N VAL A 33 8.09 -14.14 -5.47
CA VAL A 33 8.50 -14.23 -4.05
C VAL A 33 8.03 -15.52 -3.38
N LEU A 34 6.84 -16.05 -3.67
CA LEU A 34 6.40 -17.34 -3.14
C LEU A 34 7.24 -18.49 -3.69
N ILE A 35 7.59 -18.48 -4.97
CA ILE A 35 8.30 -19.60 -5.61
C ILE A 35 9.71 -19.78 -5.01
N PRO A 36 10.56 -18.74 -4.84
CA PRO A 36 11.85 -18.91 -4.17
C PRO A 36 11.74 -19.30 -2.69
N VAL A 37 10.72 -18.80 -1.98
CA VAL A 37 10.54 -19.13 -0.55
C VAL A 37 10.01 -20.57 -0.35
N LEU A 38 9.20 -21.07 -1.29
CA LEU A 38 8.76 -22.46 -1.33
C LEU A 38 9.88 -23.42 -1.75
N LEU A 39 10.74 -23.00 -2.70
CA LEU A 39 11.84 -23.82 -3.22
C LEU A 39 13.07 -23.90 -2.30
N LEU A 40 13.10 -23.15 -1.20
CA LEU A 40 14.14 -23.19 -0.16
C LEU A 40 13.84 -24.15 1.00
N ARG A 41 12.86 -25.05 0.89
CA ARG A 41 12.53 -25.98 1.98
C ARG A 41 13.45 -27.21 2.05
N ARG A 42 13.90 -27.50 3.28
CA ARG A 42 13.92 -28.89 3.78
C ARG A 42 13.34 -29.12 5.19
N ARG A 43 13.15 -28.16 6.10
CA ARG A 43 12.62 -28.48 7.45
C ARG A 43 11.85 -27.32 8.10
N ALA A 44 10.74 -27.72 8.74
CA ALA A 44 9.88 -27.03 9.71
C ALA A 44 9.19 -25.71 9.28
N LEU A 45 7.85 -25.71 9.31
CA LEU A 45 7.07 -24.50 9.56
C LEU A 45 7.57 -23.90 10.89
N ALA A 46 8.26 -22.77 10.85
CA ALA A 46 8.66 -22.08 12.07
C ALA A 46 7.39 -21.63 12.82
N LYS A 47 7.37 -21.88 14.14
CA LYS A 47 6.37 -21.51 15.15
C LYS A 47 5.13 -20.74 14.65
N ALA A 48 4.16 -21.46 14.07
CA ALA A 48 2.84 -20.91 13.73
C ALA A 48 2.16 -20.22 14.94
N SER A 49 2.55 -20.60 16.16
CA SER A 49 2.10 -19.99 17.43
C SER A 49 2.35 -18.48 17.51
N GLU A 50 3.47 -17.96 16.96
CA GLU A 50 3.79 -16.53 17.04
C GLU A 50 2.94 -15.69 16.06
N ALA A 51 2.55 -16.28 14.93
CA ALA A 51 1.67 -15.64 13.93
C ALA A 51 0.18 -15.83 14.24
N THR A 52 -0.19 -16.71 15.18
CA THR A 52 -1.57 -17.12 15.47
C THR A 52 -2.52 -15.94 15.68
N PRO A 53 -2.19 -14.89 16.46
CA PRO A 53 -3.10 -13.75 16.63
C PRO A 53 -3.40 -13.03 15.31
N VAL A 54 -2.40 -12.86 14.45
CA VAL A 54 -2.56 -12.21 13.14
C VAL A 54 -3.38 -13.09 12.20
N LEU A 55 -3.16 -14.41 12.22
CA LEU A 55 -3.90 -15.36 11.39
C LEU A 55 -5.39 -15.43 11.79
N ILE A 56 -5.70 -15.42 13.09
CA ILE A 56 -7.09 -15.37 13.59
C ILE A 56 -7.74 -14.05 13.16
N ALA A 57 -7.06 -12.92 13.38
CA ALA A 57 -7.59 -11.62 12.97
C ALA A 57 -7.80 -11.52 11.45
N LEU A 58 -6.92 -12.14 10.67
CA LEU A 58 -7.03 -12.20 9.23
C LEU A 58 -8.20 -13.09 8.78
N ALA A 59 -8.41 -14.25 9.42
CA ALA A 59 -9.56 -15.11 9.17
C ALA A 59 -10.88 -14.40 9.52
N LEU A 60 -10.91 -13.68 10.65
CA LEU A 60 -12.05 -12.85 11.05
C LEU A 60 -12.34 -11.76 9.99
N PHE A 61 -11.30 -11.06 9.51
CA PHE A 61 -11.47 -10.06 8.46
C PHE A 61 -12.00 -10.68 7.16
N VAL A 62 -11.46 -11.80 6.71
CA VAL A 62 -11.96 -12.53 5.53
C VAL A 62 -13.41 -12.97 5.70
N ALA A 63 -13.82 -13.39 6.90
CA ALA A 63 -15.22 -13.72 7.18
C ALA A 63 -16.13 -12.50 6.98
N THR A 64 -15.71 -11.30 7.39
CA THR A 64 -16.49 -10.07 7.15
C THR A 64 -16.59 -9.71 5.66
N VAL A 65 -15.53 -9.99 4.88
CA VAL A 65 -15.53 -9.80 3.41
C VAL A 65 -16.55 -10.72 2.74
N TRP A 66 -16.55 -12.01 3.09
CA TRP A 66 -17.53 -12.96 2.56
C TRP A 66 -18.96 -12.65 3.00
N ALA A 67 -19.17 -12.22 4.25
CA ALA A 67 -20.47 -11.76 4.70
C ALA A 67 -20.95 -10.58 3.84
N ALA A 68 -20.12 -9.55 3.66
CA ALA A 68 -20.47 -8.37 2.88
C ALA A 68 -20.75 -8.64 1.40
N ALA A 69 -20.25 -9.75 0.84
CA ALA A 69 -20.56 -10.16 -0.52
C ALA A 69 -22.04 -10.55 -0.73
N PHE A 70 -22.80 -10.87 0.33
CA PHE A 70 -24.22 -11.23 0.20
C PHE A 70 -25.14 -10.05 -0.11
N TRP A 71 -24.70 -8.81 0.16
CA TRP A 71 -25.51 -7.61 -0.07
C TRP A 71 -24.77 -6.51 -0.86
N GLY A 72 -23.67 -6.87 -1.53
CA GLY A 72 -22.94 -5.98 -2.43
C GLY A 72 -23.79 -5.59 -3.65
N LEU A 73 -23.48 -4.44 -4.23
CA LEU A 73 -24.24 -3.89 -5.38
C LEU A 73 -23.88 -4.54 -6.74
N ALA A 74 -22.76 -5.25 -6.82
CA ALA A 74 -22.32 -5.91 -8.06
C ALA A 74 -22.99 -7.29 -8.25
N GLY A 75 -22.78 -7.91 -9.42
CA GLY A 75 -23.32 -9.23 -9.70
C GLY A 75 -22.74 -10.31 -8.75
N PRO A 76 -23.49 -11.37 -8.40
CA PRO A 76 -23.02 -12.40 -7.46
C PRO A 76 -21.69 -13.07 -7.86
N LEU A 77 -21.46 -13.28 -9.16
CA LEU A 77 -20.21 -13.85 -9.67
C LEU A 77 -19.03 -12.89 -9.48
N ASP A 78 -19.20 -11.59 -9.76
CA ASP A 78 -18.16 -10.58 -9.55
C ASP A 78 -17.79 -10.45 -8.06
N LEU A 79 -18.80 -10.51 -7.19
CA LEU A 79 -18.61 -10.46 -5.74
C LEU A 79 -17.88 -11.71 -5.23
N ALA A 80 -18.26 -12.89 -5.70
CA ALA A 80 -17.57 -14.14 -5.37
C ALA A 80 -16.12 -14.15 -5.86
N GLU A 81 -15.86 -13.65 -7.08
CA GLU A 81 -14.51 -13.50 -7.63
C GLU A 81 -13.66 -12.57 -6.74
N ARG A 82 -14.21 -11.42 -6.33
CA ARG A 82 -13.52 -10.44 -5.49
C ARG A 82 -13.24 -10.97 -4.09
N ALA A 83 -14.23 -11.59 -3.45
CA ALA A 83 -14.05 -12.24 -2.15
C ALA A 83 -13.01 -13.37 -2.23
N GLY A 84 -13.05 -14.17 -3.31
CA GLY A 84 -12.08 -15.21 -3.61
C GLY A 84 -10.65 -14.65 -3.76
N LYS A 85 -10.46 -13.58 -4.54
CA LYS A 85 -9.16 -12.90 -4.68
C LYS A 85 -8.65 -12.39 -3.34
N ILE A 86 -9.47 -11.67 -2.56
CA ILE A 86 -9.08 -11.18 -1.23
C ILE A 86 -8.68 -12.34 -0.31
N THR A 87 -9.42 -13.45 -0.35
CA THR A 87 -9.08 -14.67 0.40
C THR A 87 -7.73 -15.24 -0.01
N LEU A 88 -7.43 -15.31 -1.31
CA LEU A 88 -6.14 -15.77 -1.81
C LEU A 88 -4.99 -14.87 -1.35
N PHE A 89 -5.15 -13.55 -1.38
CA PHE A 89 -4.15 -12.62 -0.83
C PHE A 89 -3.98 -12.77 0.67
N ALA A 90 -5.08 -12.96 1.42
CA ALA A 90 -5.02 -13.22 2.85
C ALA A 90 -4.26 -14.52 3.15
N LEU A 91 -4.53 -15.60 2.42
CA LEU A 91 -3.80 -16.87 2.55
C LEU A 91 -2.32 -16.69 2.20
N ALA A 92 -2.01 -16.00 1.11
CA ALA A 92 -0.63 -15.70 0.72
C ALA A 92 0.10 -14.86 1.78
N GLY A 93 -0.56 -13.87 2.38
CA GLY A 93 -0.05 -13.08 3.49
C GLY A 93 0.16 -13.92 4.76
N GLY A 94 -0.77 -14.80 5.10
CA GLY A 94 -0.67 -15.72 6.23
C GLY A 94 0.50 -16.71 6.06
N ILE A 95 0.65 -17.27 4.85
CA ILE A 95 1.80 -18.09 4.48
C ILE A 95 3.07 -17.26 4.62
N ALA A 96 3.12 -16.06 4.04
CA ALA A 96 4.25 -15.14 4.13
C ALA A 96 4.68 -14.80 5.56
N LEU A 97 3.78 -14.80 6.54
CA LEU A 97 4.11 -14.65 7.96
C LEU A 97 4.72 -15.91 8.58
N CYS A 98 4.30 -17.09 8.13
CA CYS A 98 4.71 -18.38 8.68
C CYS A 98 5.95 -18.99 8.00
N LEU A 99 6.34 -18.48 6.82
CA LEU A 99 7.48 -19.01 6.08
C LEU A 99 8.79 -18.82 6.88
N PRO A 100 9.63 -19.85 7.07
CA PRO A 100 10.94 -19.65 7.65
C PRO A 100 11.83 -18.85 6.68
N VAL A 101 12.51 -17.82 7.19
CA VAL A 101 13.41 -16.98 6.38
C VAL A 101 14.84 -17.19 6.86
N SER A 102 15.67 -17.84 6.03
CA SER A 102 17.08 -18.05 6.36
C SER A 102 17.89 -16.75 6.16
N GLY A 103 18.85 -16.48 7.04
CA GLY A 103 19.68 -15.29 6.90
C GLY A 103 20.49 -15.23 5.59
N ARG A 104 20.93 -16.37 5.05
CA ARG A 104 21.64 -16.41 3.75
C ARG A 104 20.70 -16.08 2.58
N GLY A 105 19.56 -16.77 2.50
CA GLY A 105 18.58 -16.52 1.45
C GLY A 105 18.01 -15.10 1.52
N ALA A 106 17.82 -14.57 2.72
CA ALA A 106 17.37 -13.20 2.93
C ALA A 106 18.33 -12.15 2.34
N VAL A 107 19.65 -12.32 2.54
CA VAL A 107 20.65 -11.44 1.94
C VAL A 107 20.58 -11.50 0.41
N THR A 108 20.47 -12.69 -0.18
CA THR A 108 20.32 -12.86 -1.64
C THR A 108 19.07 -12.13 -2.18
N VAL A 109 17.93 -12.29 -1.51
CA VAL A 109 16.68 -11.60 -1.87
C VAL A 109 16.85 -10.08 -1.80
N LEU A 110 17.48 -9.56 -0.75
CA LEU A 110 17.69 -8.11 -0.58
C LEU A 110 18.70 -7.53 -1.57
N ILE A 111 19.67 -8.31 -2.05
CA ILE A 111 20.56 -7.88 -3.14
C ILE A 111 19.78 -7.78 -4.45
N GLY A 112 18.96 -8.78 -4.79
CA GLY A 112 18.06 -8.70 -5.95
C GLY A 112 17.10 -7.52 -5.87
N LEU A 113 16.57 -7.25 -4.67
CA LEU A 113 15.75 -6.08 -4.37
C LEU A 113 16.51 -4.77 -4.62
N ALA A 114 17.73 -4.65 -4.11
CA ALA A 114 18.55 -3.45 -4.28
C ALA A 114 18.86 -3.17 -5.75
N LEU A 115 19.20 -4.21 -6.53
CA LEU A 115 19.47 -4.09 -7.96
C LEU A 115 18.20 -3.69 -8.74
N GLY A 116 17.07 -4.37 -8.47
CA GLY A 116 15.78 -4.04 -9.09
C GLY A 116 15.33 -2.62 -8.76
N ALA A 117 15.40 -2.22 -7.49
CA ALA A 117 15.03 -0.86 -7.05
C ALA A 117 15.95 0.21 -7.68
N THR A 118 17.24 -0.08 -7.83
CA THR A 118 18.18 0.83 -8.52
C THR A 118 17.79 0.98 -10.00
N ALA A 119 17.49 -0.12 -10.69
CA ALA A 119 17.04 -0.09 -12.08
C ALA A 119 15.75 0.72 -12.24
N VAL A 120 14.78 0.53 -11.33
CA VAL A 120 13.53 1.29 -11.31
C VAL A 120 13.77 2.79 -11.07
N ALA A 121 14.64 3.15 -10.13
CA ALA A 121 15.00 4.55 -9.87
C ALA A 121 15.69 5.21 -11.07
N LEU A 122 16.57 4.48 -11.76
CA LEU A 122 17.21 4.96 -12.99
C LEU A 122 16.20 5.13 -14.12
N ALA A 123 15.25 4.20 -14.27
CA ALA A 123 14.17 4.33 -15.26
C ALA A 123 13.27 5.53 -14.98
N LEU A 124 12.98 5.83 -13.70
CA LEU A 124 12.25 7.04 -13.32
C LEU A 124 13.02 8.32 -13.63
N ALA A 125 14.32 8.33 -13.38
CA ALA A 125 15.17 9.46 -13.71
C ALA A 125 15.23 9.69 -15.23
N GLU A 126 15.38 8.62 -16.02
CA GLU A 126 15.32 8.68 -17.48
C GLU A 126 13.97 9.21 -17.96
N ASN A 127 12.86 8.69 -17.43
CA ASN A 127 11.54 9.13 -17.84
C ASN A 127 11.28 10.62 -17.51
N SER A 128 11.89 11.12 -16.44
CA SER A 128 11.78 12.53 -16.04
C SER A 128 12.65 13.47 -16.88
N LEU A 129 13.66 12.95 -17.57
CA LEU A 129 14.64 13.72 -18.34
C LEU A 129 14.42 13.61 -19.86
N VAL A 130 14.12 12.41 -20.34
CA VAL A 130 14.11 12.04 -21.76
C VAL A 130 12.77 11.40 -22.16
N GLY A 131 12.25 10.46 -21.37
CA GLY A 131 10.95 9.83 -21.62
C GLY A 131 10.96 8.64 -22.59
N ALA A 132 12.12 8.19 -23.06
CA ALA A 132 12.21 7.14 -24.08
C ALA A 132 11.80 5.76 -23.55
N LEU A 133 12.02 5.47 -22.26
CA LEU A 133 11.54 4.22 -21.68
C LEU A 133 10.02 4.20 -21.52
N ALA A 134 9.38 5.36 -21.32
CA ALA A 134 7.93 5.42 -21.21
C ALA A 134 7.24 5.10 -22.53
N ASP A 135 7.86 5.44 -23.66
CA ASP A 135 7.33 5.11 -24.99
C ASP A 135 7.29 3.61 -25.27
N LEU A 136 8.15 2.80 -24.63
CA LEU A 136 8.10 1.34 -24.72
C LEU A 136 6.83 0.75 -24.10
N PHE A 137 6.17 1.49 -23.20
CA PHE A 137 4.95 1.06 -22.52
C PHE A 137 3.68 1.65 -23.14
N VAL A 138 3.82 2.47 -24.18
CA VAL A 138 2.69 3.00 -24.95
C VAL A 138 2.41 2.02 -26.10
N PRO A 139 1.22 1.39 -26.17
CA PRO A 139 0.85 0.54 -27.30
C PRO A 139 0.97 1.30 -28.61
N ALA A 140 1.45 0.63 -29.67
CA ALA A 140 1.62 1.27 -30.98
C ALA A 140 0.31 1.80 -31.57
N GLU A 141 -0.81 1.18 -31.18
CA GLU A 141 -2.17 1.58 -31.56
C GLU A 141 -2.82 2.60 -30.59
N ALA A 142 -2.14 3.01 -29.51
CA ALA A 142 -2.70 3.98 -28.56
C ALA A 142 -2.86 5.35 -29.22
N GLY A 143 -4.04 5.95 -29.06
CA GLY A 143 -4.29 7.32 -29.50
C GLY A 143 -3.44 8.32 -28.71
N GLU A 144 -3.27 9.54 -29.24
CA GLU A 144 -2.41 10.56 -28.63
C GLU A 144 -2.80 10.89 -27.17
N LEU A 145 -4.10 11.02 -26.89
CA LEU A 145 -4.60 11.31 -25.55
C LEU A 145 -4.36 10.16 -24.56
N GLU A 146 -4.49 8.92 -25.04
CA GLU A 146 -4.23 7.72 -24.26
C GLU A 146 -2.72 7.58 -23.96
N ALA A 147 -1.88 7.83 -24.95
CA ALA A 147 -0.43 7.84 -24.79
C ALA A 147 0.03 8.90 -23.78
N ILE A 148 -0.53 10.12 -23.83
CA ILE A 148 -0.28 11.18 -22.83
C ILE A 148 -0.71 10.69 -21.44
N PHE A 149 -1.88 10.05 -21.32
CA PHE A 149 -2.38 9.54 -20.05
C PHE A 149 -1.48 8.44 -19.48
N ILE A 150 -1.03 7.48 -20.30
CA ILE A 150 -0.11 6.41 -19.89
C ILE A 150 1.18 7.04 -19.37
N ARG A 151 1.84 7.89 -20.17
CA ARG A 151 3.10 8.58 -19.78
C ARG A 151 2.97 9.34 -18.47
N ALA A 152 1.86 10.06 -18.27
CA ALA A 152 1.61 10.82 -17.05
C ALA A 152 1.37 9.95 -15.79
N ASN A 153 1.12 8.64 -15.93
CA ASN A 153 0.83 7.74 -14.82
C ASN A 153 1.94 6.70 -14.56
N LEU A 154 2.87 6.48 -15.50
CA LEU A 154 3.92 5.46 -15.38
C LEU A 154 4.81 5.65 -14.15
N HIS A 155 5.03 6.88 -13.68
CA HIS A 155 5.91 7.14 -12.53
C HIS A 155 5.29 6.74 -11.17
N LYS A 156 3.96 6.58 -11.09
CA LYS A 156 3.23 6.49 -9.82
C LYS A 156 3.52 5.20 -9.04
N ALA A 157 3.33 4.05 -9.69
CA ALA A 157 3.58 2.75 -9.07
C ALA A 157 5.08 2.55 -8.71
N PRO A 158 6.04 2.83 -9.61
CA PRO A 158 7.47 2.80 -9.28
C PRO A 158 7.85 3.61 -8.04
N ALA A 159 7.38 4.85 -7.92
CA ALA A 159 7.68 5.72 -6.78
C ALA A 159 7.18 5.12 -5.46
N VAL A 160 5.98 4.53 -5.47
CA VAL A 160 5.41 3.83 -4.32
C VAL A 160 6.26 2.62 -3.92
N PHE A 161 6.72 1.83 -4.89
CA PHE A 161 7.61 0.69 -4.61
C PHE A 161 8.94 1.14 -4.00
N LEU A 162 9.59 2.16 -4.55
CA LEU A 162 10.85 2.68 -4.01
C LEU A 162 10.68 3.16 -2.56
N ALA A 163 9.60 3.86 -2.24
CA ALA A 163 9.31 4.33 -0.89
C ALA A 163 9.19 3.17 0.12
N LEU A 164 8.57 2.06 -0.27
CA LEU A 164 8.39 0.89 0.60
C LEU A 164 9.67 0.06 0.77
N VAL A 165 10.49 -0.01 -0.28
CA VAL A 165 11.75 -0.76 -0.30
C VAL A 165 12.88 -0.04 0.43
N PHE A 166 12.76 1.27 0.64
CA PHE A 166 13.73 2.07 1.39
C PHE A 166 14.09 1.47 2.76
N PHE A 167 13.10 1.16 3.60
CA PHE A 167 13.33 0.70 4.98
C PHE A 167 14.01 -0.68 5.11
N PRO A 168 13.63 -1.74 4.35
CA PRO A 168 14.36 -3.00 4.42
C PRO A 168 15.82 -2.86 3.95
N LEU A 169 16.10 -2.01 2.96
CA LEU A 169 17.45 -1.69 2.52
C LEU A 169 18.23 -0.88 3.57
N ALA A 170 17.59 0.12 4.18
CA ALA A 170 18.18 0.91 5.26
C ALA A 170 18.52 0.03 6.49
N LEU A 171 17.65 -0.92 6.85
CA LEU A 171 17.94 -1.87 7.94
C LEU A 171 19.18 -2.71 7.63
N LEU A 172 19.32 -3.16 6.39
CA LEU A 172 20.49 -3.94 5.96
C LEU A 172 21.76 -3.09 6.03
N ALA A 173 21.70 -1.84 5.54
CA ALA A 173 22.82 -0.90 5.58
C ALA A 173 23.29 -0.61 7.02
N LEU A 174 22.34 -0.38 7.93
CA LEU A 174 22.56 -0.17 9.36
C LEU A 174 23.07 -1.42 10.11
N SER A 175 23.05 -2.58 9.47
CA SER A 175 23.47 -3.85 10.05
C SER A 175 24.79 -4.36 9.48
N ALA A 176 25.31 -3.74 8.41
CA ALA A 176 26.56 -4.10 7.79
C ALA A 176 27.76 -3.80 8.69
N ARG A 177 28.77 -4.68 8.68
CA ARG A 177 30.05 -4.49 9.38
C ARG A 177 31.09 -3.96 8.40
N GLY A 178 31.79 -2.89 8.77
CA GLY A 178 32.83 -2.25 7.96
C GLY A 178 32.28 -1.14 7.05
N ARG A 179 33.06 -0.05 6.91
CA ARG A 179 32.67 1.17 6.18
C ARG A 179 32.28 0.92 4.72
N ASN A 180 33.03 0.06 4.03
CA ASN A 180 32.83 -0.22 2.60
C ASN A 180 31.57 -1.07 2.34
N ALA A 181 31.28 -2.05 3.21
CA ALA A 181 30.06 -2.84 3.13
C ALA A 181 28.82 -2.00 3.47
N GLY A 182 28.93 -1.09 4.43
CA GLY A 182 27.89 -0.11 4.73
C GLY A 182 27.59 0.78 3.52
N LEU A 183 28.60 1.39 2.91
CA LEU A 183 28.44 2.28 1.75
C LEU A 183 27.80 1.58 0.54
N ALA A 184 28.21 0.35 0.24
CA ALA A 184 27.65 -0.44 -0.86
C ALA A 184 26.15 -0.74 -0.68
N ILE A 185 25.66 -0.76 0.55
CA ILE A 185 24.24 -1.05 0.88
C ILE A 185 23.45 0.26 1.11
N TRP A 186 24.11 1.34 1.55
CA TRP A 186 23.51 2.67 1.64
C TRP A 186 23.23 3.29 0.27
N ALA A 187 24.05 3.00 -0.74
CA ALA A 187 23.85 3.51 -2.10
C ALA A 187 22.45 3.16 -2.66
N PRO A 188 22.00 1.89 -2.64
CA PRO A 188 20.62 1.54 -3.01
C PRO A 188 19.53 2.28 -2.23
N ALA A 189 19.67 2.43 -0.90
CA ALA A 189 18.69 3.16 -0.09
C ALA A 189 18.64 4.65 -0.47
N GLY A 190 19.80 5.29 -0.67
CA GLY A 190 19.90 6.68 -1.15
C GLY A 190 19.29 6.84 -2.55
N VAL A 191 19.56 5.89 -3.46
CA VAL A 191 18.99 5.86 -4.81
C VAL A 191 17.46 5.71 -4.77
N THR A 192 16.91 4.88 -3.88
CA THR A 192 15.44 4.78 -3.74
C THR A 192 14.81 6.10 -3.27
N ALA A 193 15.40 6.78 -2.29
CA ALA A 193 14.92 8.08 -1.82
C ALA A 193 15.02 9.16 -2.91
N ALA A 194 16.15 9.19 -3.64
CA ALA A 194 16.33 10.09 -4.78
C ALA A 194 15.32 9.80 -5.90
N GLY A 195 15.09 8.52 -6.23
CA GLY A 195 14.10 8.12 -7.23
C GLY A 195 12.67 8.53 -6.87
N VAL A 196 12.29 8.44 -5.58
CA VAL A 196 11.00 8.98 -5.10
C VAL A 196 10.94 10.49 -5.29
N ALA A 197 11.99 11.23 -4.91
CA ALA A 197 12.02 12.68 -5.07
C ALA A 197 11.94 13.12 -6.54
N ILE A 198 12.70 12.45 -7.42
CA ILE A 198 12.74 12.74 -8.86
C ILE A 198 11.40 12.41 -9.53
N SER A 199 10.67 11.39 -9.06
CA SER A 199 9.39 10.99 -9.65
C SER A 199 8.29 12.06 -9.63
N GLY A 200 8.43 13.10 -8.80
CA GLY A 200 7.38 14.11 -8.60
C GLY A 200 6.12 13.59 -7.89
N HIS A 201 6.11 12.33 -7.42
CA HIS A 201 4.92 11.73 -6.82
C HIS A 201 4.75 12.15 -5.35
N GLU A 202 4.02 13.25 -5.13
CA GLU A 202 3.81 13.87 -3.80
C GLU A 202 3.36 12.86 -2.72
N THR A 203 2.47 11.93 -3.07
CA THR A 203 2.01 10.91 -2.10
C THR A 203 3.14 10.00 -1.64
N ALA A 204 4.02 9.57 -2.56
CA ALA A 204 5.13 8.68 -2.20
C ALA A 204 6.16 9.42 -1.32
N LEU A 205 6.42 10.70 -1.62
CA LEU A 205 7.31 11.55 -0.83
C LEU A 205 6.78 11.76 0.60
N LEU A 206 5.51 12.16 0.74
CA LEU A 206 4.88 12.36 2.04
C LEU A 206 4.79 11.05 2.84
N ALA A 207 4.51 9.94 2.19
CA ALA A 207 4.48 8.63 2.83
C ALA A 207 5.86 8.16 3.29
N LEU A 208 6.91 8.43 2.50
CA LEU A 208 8.29 8.16 2.90
C LEU A 208 8.68 9.02 4.11
N ALA A 209 8.32 10.30 4.12
CA ALA A 209 8.57 11.21 5.25
C ALA A 209 7.81 10.78 6.51
N ALA A 210 6.54 10.38 6.39
CA ALA A 210 5.75 9.82 7.49
C ALA A 210 6.38 8.53 8.03
N GLY A 211 6.84 7.64 7.15
CA GLY A 211 7.55 6.43 7.52
C GLY A 211 8.89 6.70 8.21
N ALA A 212 9.68 7.65 7.71
CA ALA A 212 10.95 8.04 8.32
C ALA A 212 10.73 8.62 9.74
N SER A 213 9.69 9.44 9.89
CA SER A 213 9.28 10.01 11.18
C SER A 213 8.83 8.91 12.16
N ALA A 214 7.97 8.00 11.70
CA ALA A 214 7.53 6.86 12.49
C ALA A 214 8.70 5.96 12.89
N ALA A 215 9.64 5.70 11.99
CA ALA A 215 10.84 4.92 12.27
C ALA A 215 11.73 5.59 13.31
N GLY A 216 11.98 6.90 13.18
CA GLY A 216 12.77 7.67 14.14
C GLY A 216 12.16 7.63 15.55
N LEU A 217 10.84 7.85 15.66
CA LEU A 217 10.12 7.80 16.94
C LEU A 217 10.07 6.38 17.52
N ALA A 218 9.84 5.37 16.67
CA ALA A 218 9.68 3.98 17.08
C ALA A 218 10.99 3.33 17.55
N TYR A 219 12.14 3.92 17.22
CA TYR A 219 13.41 3.47 17.79
C TYR A 219 13.40 3.54 19.32
N TRP A 220 12.85 4.63 19.87
CA TRP A 220 12.77 4.90 21.31
C TRP A 220 11.42 4.51 21.92
N THR A 221 10.33 4.79 21.20
CA THR A 221 8.96 4.71 21.73
C THR A 221 8.01 3.88 20.84
N PRO A 222 8.34 2.60 20.55
CA PRO A 222 7.57 1.78 19.60
C PRO A 222 6.10 1.59 20.01
N ARG A 223 5.80 1.57 21.32
CA ARG A 223 4.41 1.46 21.81
C ARG A 223 3.59 2.71 21.53
N LEU A 224 4.19 3.90 21.66
CA LEU A 224 3.54 5.16 21.33
C LEU A 224 3.24 5.22 19.84
N VAL A 225 4.23 4.92 18.99
CA VAL A 225 4.03 4.90 17.53
C VAL A 225 2.95 3.89 17.13
N GLY A 226 2.96 2.69 17.71
CA GLY A 226 1.89 1.71 17.51
C GLY A 226 0.50 2.22 17.92
N GLY A 227 0.40 2.88 19.08
CA GLY A 227 -0.83 3.51 19.53
C GLY A 227 -1.31 4.62 18.58
N LEU A 228 -0.41 5.49 18.10
CA LEU A 228 -0.73 6.56 17.15
C LEU A 228 -1.20 6.00 15.80
N VAL A 229 -0.59 4.93 15.30
CA VAL A 229 -1.04 4.23 14.08
C VAL A 229 -2.48 3.72 14.26
N LEU A 230 -2.74 3.03 15.38
CA LEU A 230 -4.09 2.49 15.66
C LEU A 230 -5.12 3.59 15.86
N LEU A 231 -4.76 4.66 16.57
CA LEU A 231 -5.62 5.82 16.78
C LEU A 231 -5.95 6.51 15.46
N THR A 232 -4.96 6.68 14.57
CA THR A 232 -5.15 7.36 13.28
C THR A 232 -6.06 6.53 12.36
N VAL A 233 -5.76 5.24 12.18
CA VAL A 233 -6.60 4.37 11.32
C VAL A 233 -7.98 4.16 11.93
N GLY A 234 -8.07 3.99 13.25
CA GLY A 234 -9.34 3.91 13.98
C GLY A 234 -10.16 5.20 13.82
N PHE A 235 -9.54 6.38 13.97
CA PHE A 235 -10.19 7.65 13.72
C PHE A 235 -10.75 7.73 12.30
N LEU A 236 -9.96 7.37 11.29
CA LEU A 236 -10.39 7.36 9.89
C LEU A 236 -11.56 6.42 9.61
N MET A 237 -11.63 5.27 10.30
CA MET A 237 -12.72 4.30 10.13
C MET A 237 -13.99 4.70 10.89
N PHE A 238 -13.87 5.22 12.12
CA PHE A 238 -15.01 5.36 13.01
C PHE A 238 -15.50 6.80 13.17
N ALA A 239 -14.59 7.76 13.37
CA ALA A 239 -14.95 9.14 13.68
C ALA A 239 -14.98 10.06 12.44
N ALA A 240 -13.97 9.92 11.56
CA ALA A 240 -13.82 10.78 10.39
C ALA A 240 -15.05 10.82 9.46
N PRO A 241 -15.76 9.71 9.17
CA PRO A 241 -16.96 9.78 8.33
C PRO A 241 -18.02 10.73 8.91
N SER A 242 -18.24 10.68 10.22
CA SER A 242 -19.23 11.54 10.87
C SER A 242 -18.82 13.02 10.84
N LEU A 243 -17.52 13.29 10.99
CA LEU A 243 -16.98 14.66 10.92
C LEU A 243 -17.01 15.21 9.49
N LEU A 244 -16.69 14.39 8.49
CA LEU A 244 -16.74 14.79 7.09
C LEU A 244 -18.17 15.05 6.63
N HIS A 245 -19.10 14.15 6.99
CA HIS A 245 -20.49 14.29 6.56
C HIS A 245 -21.20 15.47 7.22
N ASN A 246 -20.96 15.75 8.50
CA ASN A 246 -21.69 16.79 9.23
C ASN A 246 -20.92 18.11 9.40
N GLY A 247 -19.61 18.11 9.15
CA GLY A 247 -18.75 19.26 9.37
C GLY A 247 -18.68 20.23 8.19
N ASP A 248 -18.26 21.45 8.48
CA ASP A 248 -17.91 22.44 7.45
C ASP A 248 -16.59 22.03 6.76
N LEU A 249 -16.68 21.79 5.46
CA LEU A 249 -15.54 21.37 4.64
C LEU A 249 -14.79 22.56 4.05
N LYS A 250 -15.30 23.79 4.15
CA LYS A 250 -14.68 24.97 3.55
C LYS A 250 -13.21 25.16 3.95
N PRO A 251 -12.79 25.00 5.23
CA PRO A 251 -11.37 25.09 5.59
C PRO A 251 -10.49 24.06 4.87
N LEU A 252 -10.99 22.84 4.66
CA LEU A 252 -10.27 21.79 3.93
C LEU A 252 -10.22 22.08 2.43
N LEU A 253 -11.31 22.59 1.85
CA LEU A 253 -11.37 22.97 0.44
C LEU A 253 -10.44 24.15 0.14
N ASP A 254 -10.34 25.13 1.04
CA ASP A 254 -9.42 26.26 0.93
C ASP A 254 -7.96 25.80 1.08
N ALA A 255 -7.66 24.96 2.07
CA ALA A 255 -6.32 24.41 2.26
C ALA A 255 -5.84 23.53 1.09
N THR A 256 -6.76 22.94 0.33
CA THR A 256 -6.45 22.07 -0.82
C THR A 256 -6.61 22.75 -2.17
N ARG A 257 -6.94 24.05 -2.21
CA ARG A 257 -7.23 24.82 -3.44
C ARG A 257 -6.08 24.83 -4.45
N ALA A 258 -4.84 24.72 -3.98
CA ALA A 258 -3.64 24.65 -4.82
C ALA A 258 -3.47 23.30 -5.55
N SER A 259 -4.21 22.25 -5.17
CA SER A 259 -4.12 20.92 -5.76
C SER A 259 -5.50 20.36 -6.08
N THR A 260 -5.86 20.34 -7.37
CA THR A 260 -7.09 19.72 -7.87
C THR A 260 -7.25 18.29 -7.36
N SER A 261 -6.16 17.51 -7.28
CA SER A 261 -6.24 16.12 -6.80
C SER A 261 -6.60 16.04 -5.33
N LEU A 262 -5.99 16.87 -4.48
CA LEU A 262 -6.30 16.88 -3.04
C LEU A 262 -7.71 17.41 -2.78
N GLN A 263 -8.12 18.47 -3.47
CA GLN A 263 -9.48 19.02 -3.35
C GLN A 263 -10.53 17.98 -3.77
N HIS A 264 -10.29 17.26 -4.87
CA HIS A 264 -11.18 16.19 -5.31
C HIS A 264 -11.26 15.04 -4.27
N ARG A 265 -10.14 14.69 -3.61
CA ARG A 265 -10.13 13.66 -2.55
C ARG A 265 -10.95 14.06 -1.33
N VAL A 266 -10.95 15.34 -0.92
CA VAL A 266 -11.83 15.85 0.16
C VAL A 266 -13.30 15.63 -0.20
N LEU A 267 -13.66 15.98 -1.44
CA LEU A 267 -15.01 15.83 -1.97
C LEU A 267 -15.45 14.37 -2.10
N ILE A 268 -14.54 13.48 -2.51
CA ILE A 268 -14.79 12.03 -2.56
C ILE A 268 -15.00 11.47 -1.14
N ALA A 269 -14.19 11.90 -0.18
CA ALA A 269 -14.30 11.46 1.21
C ALA A 269 -15.64 11.89 1.84
N ASP A 270 -16.10 13.11 1.55
CA ASP A 270 -17.44 13.59 1.94
C ASP A 270 -18.57 12.73 1.35
N PHE A 271 -18.49 12.42 0.05
CA PHE A 271 -19.49 11.57 -0.60
C PHE A 271 -19.52 10.16 0.02
N ALA A 272 -18.35 9.55 0.22
CA ALA A 272 -18.24 8.26 0.88
C ALA A 272 -18.79 8.32 2.31
N ALA A 273 -18.55 9.41 3.04
CA ALA A 273 -19.06 9.62 4.38
C ALA A 273 -20.60 9.72 4.42
N ALA A 274 -21.22 10.43 3.46
CA ALA A 274 -22.67 10.47 3.32
C ALA A 274 -23.26 9.08 3.06
N ARG A 275 -22.64 8.30 2.16
CA ARG A 275 -23.05 6.91 1.91
C ARG A 275 -22.86 6.03 3.15
N ILE A 276 -21.77 6.20 3.92
CA ILE A 276 -21.58 5.49 5.20
C ILE A 276 -22.72 5.78 6.18
N ALA A 277 -23.19 7.03 6.25
CA ALA A 277 -24.28 7.43 7.15
C ALA A 277 -25.62 6.75 6.82
N GLU A 278 -25.86 6.38 5.56
CA GLU A 278 -27.08 5.67 5.13
C GLU A 278 -27.09 4.20 5.59
N LYS A 279 -25.93 3.54 5.65
CA LYS A 279 -25.80 2.13 6.08
C LYS A 279 -24.67 1.97 7.11
N PRO A 280 -24.79 2.54 8.31
CA PRO A 280 -23.67 2.65 9.24
C PRO A 280 -23.23 1.31 9.81
N VAL A 281 -24.13 0.34 10.01
CA VAL A 281 -23.75 -0.94 10.64
C VAL A 281 -23.19 -1.93 9.62
N LEU A 282 -23.95 -2.25 8.57
CA LEU A 282 -23.57 -3.29 7.60
C LEU A 282 -22.75 -2.75 6.42
N GLY A 283 -22.70 -1.44 6.22
CA GLY A 283 -22.13 -0.86 5.01
C GLY A 283 -22.94 -1.23 3.76
N TRP A 284 -22.36 -0.96 2.60
CA TRP A 284 -23.01 -1.18 1.31
C TRP A 284 -22.78 -2.56 0.71
N GLY A 285 -21.93 -3.39 1.31
CA GLY A 285 -21.53 -4.69 0.80
C GLY A 285 -20.26 -4.59 -0.05
N LEU A 286 -19.60 -5.73 -0.23
CA LEU A 286 -18.28 -5.83 -0.89
C LEU A 286 -18.31 -5.18 -2.29
N ASP A 287 -17.27 -4.41 -2.58
CA ASP A 287 -17.00 -3.73 -3.86
C ASP A 287 -18.07 -2.72 -4.32
N SER A 288 -18.97 -2.33 -3.42
CA SER A 288 -20.05 -1.41 -3.75
C SER A 288 -19.59 0.00 -4.14
N ALA A 289 -18.35 0.39 -3.84
CA ALA A 289 -17.83 1.70 -4.25
C ALA A 289 -17.87 1.90 -5.78
N ARG A 290 -17.70 0.84 -6.58
CA ARG A 290 -17.69 0.93 -8.06
C ARG A 290 -19.08 1.03 -8.67
N ALA A 291 -20.08 0.49 -7.98
CA ALA A 291 -21.48 0.49 -8.40
C ALA A 291 -22.33 1.47 -7.56
N MET A 292 -21.67 2.37 -6.82
CA MET A 292 -22.36 3.28 -5.90
C MET A 292 -23.28 4.23 -6.68
N PRO A 293 -24.57 4.35 -6.30
CA PRO A 293 -25.48 5.31 -6.90
C PRO A 293 -24.89 6.72 -6.85
N ASP A 294 -24.92 7.42 -8.00
CA ASP A 294 -24.33 8.73 -8.24
C ASP A 294 -22.80 8.83 -8.13
N GLY A 295 -22.08 7.73 -7.87
CA GLY A 295 -20.62 7.73 -7.73
C GLY A 295 -19.88 8.21 -8.98
N SER A 296 -20.31 7.75 -10.16
CA SER A 296 -19.71 8.11 -11.45
C SER A 296 -20.23 9.44 -12.04
N LYS A 297 -21.27 10.04 -11.45
CA LYS A 297 -21.78 11.35 -11.89
C LYS A 297 -20.80 12.44 -11.51
N ASN A 298 -20.75 13.48 -12.34
CA ASN A 298 -20.00 14.68 -12.00
C ASN A 298 -20.62 15.39 -10.80
N ILE A 299 -19.79 16.05 -10.00
CA ILE A 299 -20.22 16.83 -8.84
C ILE A 299 -21.27 17.88 -9.26
N ALA A 300 -21.05 18.56 -10.39
CA ALA A 300 -21.97 19.55 -10.95
C ALA A 300 -23.33 18.98 -11.41
N GLU A 301 -23.45 17.66 -11.58
CA GLU A 301 -24.67 16.98 -12.03
C GLU A 301 -25.47 16.36 -10.86
N THR A 302 -24.99 16.53 -9.62
CA THR A 302 -25.55 15.85 -8.46
C THR A 302 -26.26 16.84 -7.53
N PRO A 303 -27.60 16.81 -7.42
CA PRO A 303 -28.36 17.82 -6.67
C PRO A 303 -27.92 17.98 -5.20
N SER A 304 -27.65 16.88 -4.51
CA SER A 304 -27.18 16.92 -3.11
C SER A 304 -25.82 17.61 -2.94
N ARG A 305 -25.02 17.63 -4.00
CA ARG A 305 -23.69 18.28 -4.02
C ARG A 305 -23.82 19.77 -4.33
N LEU A 306 -24.71 20.13 -5.24
CA LEU A 306 -25.06 21.53 -5.54
C LEU A 306 -25.64 22.26 -4.31
N ALA A 307 -26.33 21.54 -3.43
CA ALA A 307 -26.83 22.09 -2.17
C ALA A 307 -25.75 22.28 -1.09
N ARG A 308 -24.61 21.58 -1.21
CA ARG A 308 -23.56 21.53 -0.19
C ARG A 308 -22.36 22.44 -0.49
N PHE A 309 -22.06 22.70 -1.75
CA PHE A 309 -20.86 23.43 -2.17
C PHE A 309 -21.22 24.57 -3.11
N ALA A 310 -20.62 25.75 -2.92
CA ALA A 310 -20.69 26.81 -3.90
C ALA A 310 -19.71 26.54 -5.05
N VAL A 311 -20.03 27.03 -6.25
CA VAL A 311 -19.14 26.90 -7.42
C VAL A 311 -17.75 27.48 -7.13
N ASP A 312 -17.72 28.62 -6.44
CA ASP A 312 -16.49 29.36 -6.12
C ASP A 312 -15.62 28.69 -5.03
N ASP A 313 -16.13 27.66 -4.37
CA ASP A 313 -15.34 26.86 -3.42
C ASP A 313 -14.40 25.89 -4.14
N LEU A 314 -14.68 25.58 -5.42
CA LEU A 314 -14.06 24.50 -6.16
C LEU A 314 -13.21 25.01 -7.33
N THR A 315 -12.09 24.33 -7.59
CA THR A 315 -11.31 24.62 -8.78
C THR A 315 -12.12 24.30 -10.04
N PRO A 316 -11.98 25.05 -11.15
CA PRO A 316 -12.75 24.83 -12.37
C PRO A 316 -12.69 23.39 -12.90
N LYS A 317 -11.53 22.74 -12.72
CA LYS A 317 -11.30 21.35 -13.13
C LYS A 317 -12.07 20.35 -12.25
N VAL A 318 -12.13 20.57 -10.93
CA VAL A 318 -12.93 19.72 -10.02
C VAL A 318 -14.42 19.90 -10.28
N TRP A 319 -14.88 21.14 -10.48
CA TRP A 319 -16.28 21.42 -10.79
C TRP A 319 -16.75 20.73 -12.08
N SER A 320 -15.97 20.88 -13.16
CA SER A 320 -16.37 20.42 -14.50
C SER A 320 -16.15 18.92 -14.75
N ARG A 321 -15.22 18.27 -14.06
CA ARG A 321 -14.81 16.88 -14.36
C ARG A 321 -14.69 15.97 -13.14
N GLY A 322 -14.87 16.50 -11.93
CA GLY A 322 -14.77 15.71 -10.72
C GLY A 322 -16.00 14.85 -10.54
N GLN A 323 -15.85 13.52 -10.60
CA GLN A 323 -16.92 12.59 -10.23
C GLN A 323 -17.04 12.48 -8.72
N ASN A 324 -18.22 12.14 -8.19
CA ASN A 324 -18.41 12.00 -6.74
C ASN A 324 -17.51 10.93 -6.10
N MET A 325 -17.38 9.79 -6.76
CA MET A 325 -16.50 8.69 -6.38
C MET A 325 -16.28 7.80 -7.62
N PRO A 326 -15.23 8.06 -8.42
CA PRO A 326 -15.01 7.40 -9.72
C PRO A 326 -15.04 5.86 -9.65
N LEU A 327 -14.20 5.29 -8.78
CA LEU A 327 -14.02 3.84 -8.61
C LEU A 327 -13.96 3.44 -7.13
N HIS A 328 -13.34 4.29 -6.32
CA HIS A 328 -13.15 4.07 -4.89
C HIS A 328 -12.85 5.38 -4.16
N PRO A 329 -12.98 5.44 -2.82
CA PRO A 329 -12.72 6.63 -2.03
C PRO A 329 -11.29 7.18 -2.05
N HIS A 330 -10.33 6.49 -2.67
CA HIS A 330 -8.88 6.75 -2.55
C HIS A 330 -8.36 6.71 -1.11
N ASN A 331 -9.11 6.06 -0.22
CA ASN A 331 -8.77 5.90 1.18
C ASN A 331 -9.26 4.53 1.62
N MET A 332 -8.31 3.64 1.91
CA MET A 332 -8.60 2.26 2.30
C MET A 332 -9.46 2.18 3.56
N ALA A 333 -9.23 3.04 4.56
CA ALA A 333 -10.00 3.04 5.80
C ALA A 333 -11.48 3.42 5.54
N LEU A 334 -11.70 4.46 4.73
CA LEU A 334 -13.05 4.84 4.30
C LEU A 334 -13.70 3.76 3.43
N GLN A 335 -12.96 3.12 2.52
CA GLN A 335 -13.50 2.07 1.67
C GLN A 335 -13.92 0.83 2.47
N ILE A 336 -13.06 0.35 3.38
CA ILE A 336 -13.39 -0.75 4.29
C ILE A 336 -14.65 -0.39 5.08
N ARG A 337 -14.72 0.83 5.61
CA ARG A 337 -15.86 1.29 6.41
C ARG A 337 -17.16 1.38 5.60
N LEU A 338 -17.08 1.90 4.37
CA LEU A 338 -18.18 2.07 3.43
C LEU A 338 -18.78 0.72 3.02
N GLU A 339 -17.93 -0.24 2.70
CA GLU A 339 -18.37 -1.49 2.09
C GLU A 339 -18.65 -2.58 3.12
N LEU A 340 -17.82 -2.72 4.16
CA LEU A 340 -17.92 -3.80 5.14
C LEU A 340 -18.57 -3.38 6.47
N GLY A 341 -18.92 -2.10 6.61
CA GLY A 341 -19.59 -1.59 7.79
C GLY A 341 -18.73 -1.58 9.06
N LEU A 342 -19.39 -1.52 10.22
CA LEU A 342 -18.73 -1.60 11.53
C LEU A 342 -18.02 -2.94 11.75
N PRO A 343 -18.60 -4.11 11.39
CA PRO A 343 -17.92 -5.39 11.58
C PRO A 343 -16.59 -5.48 10.83
N GLY A 344 -16.57 -5.08 9.55
CA GLY A 344 -15.34 -5.11 8.77
C GLY A 344 -14.31 -4.07 9.23
N ALA A 345 -14.75 -2.87 9.62
CA ALA A 345 -13.85 -1.86 10.21
C ALA A 345 -13.22 -2.36 11.52
N ALA A 346 -14.01 -2.99 12.39
CA ALA A 346 -13.50 -3.57 13.64
C ALA A 346 -12.52 -4.72 13.37
N ALA A 347 -12.86 -5.64 12.46
CA ALA A 347 -11.97 -6.75 12.08
C ALA A 347 -10.66 -6.25 11.46
N ALA A 348 -10.71 -5.22 10.62
CA ALA A 348 -9.52 -4.60 10.03
C ALA A 348 -8.63 -3.93 11.11
N LEU A 349 -9.24 -3.25 12.09
CA LEU A 349 -8.50 -2.63 13.18
C LEU A 349 -7.88 -3.69 14.11
N ILE A 350 -8.57 -4.80 14.38
CA ILE A 350 -8.03 -5.94 15.14
C ILE A 350 -6.84 -6.56 14.40
N LEU A 351 -6.93 -6.72 13.07
CA LEU A 351 -5.83 -7.21 12.24
C LEU A 351 -4.62 -6.26 12.30
N LEU A 352 -4.85 -4.96 12.19
CA LEU A 352 -3.79 -3.96 12.32
C LEU A 352 -3.18 -3.99 13.74
N ALA A 353 -3.99 -4.10 14.79
CA ALA A 353 -3.53 -4.19 16.17
C ALA A 353 -2.67 -5.44 16.41
N ALA A 354 -3.04 -6.59 15.84
CA ALA A 354 -2.23 -7.80 15.90
C ALA A 354 -0.88 -7.61 15.20
N GLY A 355 -0.87 -6.94 14.04
CA GLY A 355 0.36 -6.56 13.33
C GLY A 355 1.26 -5.62 14.13
N VAL A 356 0.68 -4.55 14.69
CA VAL A 356 1.38 -3.59 15.57
C VAL A 356 1.97 -4.29 16.80
N ALA A 357 1.21 -5.17 17.45
CA ALA A 357 1.69 -5.95 18.59
C ALA A 357 2.86 -6.86 18.21
N GLY A 358 2.82 -7.48 17.03
CA GLY A 358 3.92 -8.26 16.46
C GLY A 358 5.18 -7.42 16.27
N VAL A 359 5.05 -6.22 15.69
CA VAL A 359 6.18 -5.29 15.50
C VAL A 359 6.76 -4.83 16.85
N VAL A 360 5.92 -4.45 17.82
CA VAL A 360 6.38 -4.00 19.15
C VAL A 360 7.20 -5.08 19.88
N ARG A 361 6.90 -6.36 19.66
CA ARG A 361 7.60 -7.50 20.28
C ARG A 361 8.93 -7.86 19.63
N LEU A 362 9.28 -7.26 18.49
CA LEU A 362 10.58 -7.49 17.86
C LEU A 362 11.71 -7.07 18.82
N GLN A 363 12.71 -7.92 18.97
CA GLN A 363 13.81 -7.70 19.93
C GLN A 363 14.72 -6.54 19.52
N SER A 364 14.98 -6.39 18.21
CA SER A 364 15.85 -5.34 17.68
C SER A 364 15.16 -3.98 17.64
N ALA A 365 15.72 -2.96 18.31
CA ALA A 365 15.23 -1.58 18.23
C ALA A 365 15.26 -1.04 16.79
N ARG A 366 16.33 -1.31 16.04
CA ARG A 366 16.43 -0.98 14.61
C ARG A 366 15.37 -1.73 13.79
N GLY A 367 15.14 -3.02 14.12
CA GLY A 367 14.09 -3.81 13.49
C GLY A 367 12.69 -3.23 13.71
N ARG A 368 12.36 -2.83 14.94
CA ARG A 368 11.10 -2.15 15.27
C ARG A 368 10.95 -0.84 14.51
N ALA A 369 11.97 0.02 14.54
CA ALA A 369 11.98 1.29 13.84
C ALA A 369 11.69 1.12 12.35
N MET A 370 12.42 0.25 11.67
CA MET A 370 12.25 0.05 10.23
C MET A 370 10.90 -0.59 9.89
N ALA A 371 10.41 -1.54 10.70
CA ALA A 371 9.10 -2.14 10.51
C ALA A 371 7.95 -1.13 10.69
N PHE A 372 8.04 -0.22 11.68
CA PHE A 372 7.09 0.88 11.81
C PHE A 372 7.18 1.89 10.68
N GLY A 373 8.39 2.15 10.16
CA GLY A 373 8.55 2.98 8.96
C GLY A 373 7.84 2.39 7.75
N MET A 374 8.04 1.08 7.48
CA MET A 374 7.34 0.36 6.42
C MET A 374 5.82 0.42 6.59
N MET A 375 5.34 0.14 7.81
CA MET A 375 3.90 0.16 8.14
C MET A 375 3.30 1.55 7.90
N ALA A 376 3.95 2.60 8.40
CA ALA A 376 3.46 3.97 8.27
C ALA A 376 3.50 4.45 6.81
N THR A 377 4.54 4.13 6.04
CA THR A 377 4.59 4.42 4.60
C THR A 377 3.48 3.70 3.84
N TYR A 378 3.28 2.41 4.09
CA TYR A 378 2.19 1.66 3.45
C TYR A 378 0.82 2.26 3.79
N LEU A 379 0.54 2.50 5.08
CA LEU A 379 -0.74 3.05 5.53
C LEU A 379 -0.99 4.47 5.04
N ALA A 380 0.04 5.33 5.00
CA ALA A 380 -0.08 6.68 4.47
C ALA A 380 -0.54 6.67 3.01
N ILE A 381 0.07 5.81 2.17
CA ILE A 381 -0.31 5.62 0.77
C ILE A 381 -1.72 5.02 0.66
N ALA A 382 -2.02 3.99 1.46
CA ALA A 382 -3.33 3.34 1.49
C ALA A 382 -4.47 4.31 1.82
N CYS A 383 -4.21 5.29 2.68
CA CYS A 383 -5.23 6.23 3.14
C CYS A 383 -5.44 7.42 2.21
N VAL A 384 -4.60 7.62 1.18
CA VAL A 384 -4.72 8.80 0.30
C VAL A 384 -4.76 8.50 -1.20
N SER A 385 -4.30 7.34 -1.67
CA SER A 385 -4.14 7.11 -3.13
C SER A 385 -4.90 5.94 -3.73
N TYR A 386 -5.06 4.82 -3.02
CA TYR A 386 -5.47 3.55 -3.65
C TYR A 386 -6.69 2.91 -3.00
N GLY A 387 -7.39 2.11 -3.79
CA GLY A 387 -8.52 1.33 -3.32
C GLY A 387 -8.05 0.09 -2.55
N ALA A 388 -8.79 -0.28 -1.50
CA ALA A 388 -8.49 -1.40 -0.62
C ALA A 388 -8.34 -2.74 -1.37
N TRP A 389 -9.11 -2.93 -2.45
CA TRP A 389 -9.23 -4.21 -3.16
C TRP A 389 -8.44 -4.28 -4.46
N GLN A 390 -7.52 -3.34 -4.70
CA GLN A 390 -6.67 -3.42 -5.87
C GLN A 390 -5.65 -4.56 -5.69
N SER A 391 -5.66 -5.52 -6.62
CA SER A 391 -4.82 -6.72 -6.57
C SER A 391 -3.33 -6.41 -6.45
N TRP A 392 -2.84 -5.41 -7.19
CA TRP A 392 -1.45 -4.99 -7.12
C TRP A 392 -1.12 -4.38 -5.74
N TRP A 393 -2.04 -3.61 -5.14
CA TRP A 393 -1.86 -2.99 -3.82
C TRP A 393 -1.83 -4.03 -2.69
N MET A 394 -2.69 -5.05 -2.76
CA MET A 394 -2.64 -6.20 -1.85
C MET A 394 -1.36 -7.01 -2.02
N SER A 395 -0.86 -7.15 -3.25
CA SER A 395 0.44 -7.77 -3.52
C SER A 395 1.58 -7.00 -2.86
N VAL A 396 1.56 -5.66 -2.95
CA VAL A 396 2.53 -4.79 -2.30
C VAL A 396 2.58 -4.99 -0.79
N LEU A 397 1.43 -5.20 -0.13
CA LEU A 397 1.39 -5.50 1.31
C LEU A 397 2.15 -6.79 1.63
N ILE A 398 1.87 -7.86 0.89
CA ILE A 398 2.50 -9.17 1.09
C ILE A 398 4.02 -9.06 0.85
N LEU A 399 4.42 -8.37 -0.23
CA LEU A 399 5.82 -8.09 -0.52
C LEU A 399 6.47 -7.32 0.63
N THR A 400 5.82 -6.27 1.13
CA THR A 400 6.33 -5.44 2.24
C THR A 400 6.57 -6.30 3.49
N VAL A 401 5.64 -7.20 3.83
CA VAL A 401 5.81 -8.15 4.94
C VAL A 401 6.99 -9.08 4.70
N LEU A 402 7.09 -9.69 3.52
CA LEU A 402 8.18 -10.63 3.18
C LEU A 402 9.55 -9.94 3.20
N LEU A 403 9.66 -8.76 2.60
CA LEU A 403 10.89 -7.98 2.55
C LEU A 403 11.32 -7.52 3.95
N GLY A 404 10.38 -7.11 4.80
CA GLY A 404 10.66 -6.78 6.20
C GLY A 404 11.21 -7.98 6.97
N ARG A 405 10.62 -9.16 6.79
CA ARG A 405 11.11 -10.41 7.42
C ARG A 405 12.49 -10.81 6.89
N CYS A 406 12.75 -10.67 5.59
CA CYS A 406 14.08 -10.83 5.01
C CYS A 406 15.08 -9.85 5.62
N ALA A 407 14.74 -8.56 5.72
CA ALA A 407 15.61 -7.55 6.30
C ALA A 407 15.96 -7.86 7.77
N LEU A 408 14.99 -8.32 8.57
CA LEU A 408 15.23 -8.75 9.95
C LEU A 408 16.17 -9.96 10.03
N ALA A 409 15.95 -10.99 9.21
CA ALA A 409 16.79 -12.19 9.18
C ALA A 409 18.22 -11.91 8.69
N ALA A 410 18.36 -11.11 7.64
CA ALA A 410 19.66 -10.68 7.12
C ALA A 410 20.40 -9.80 8.15
N SER A 411 19.69 -8.89 8.80
CA SER A 411 20.22 -8.01 9.85
C SER A 411 20.75 -8.80 11.06
N ALA A 412 20.02 -9.82 11.53
CA ALA A 412 20.49 -10.71 12.59
C ALA A 412 21.78 -11.46 12.18
N ARG A 413 21.82 -11.97 10.95
CA ARG A 413 23.01 -12.64 10.40
C ARG A 413 24.22 -11.72 10.35
N LEU A 414 24.10 -10.52 9.80
CA LEU A 414 25.22 -9.57 9.68
C LEU A 414 25.76 -9.10 11.04
N ARG A 415 24.90 -9.06 12.05
CA ARG A 415 25.30 -8.76 13.43
C ARG A 415 25.94 -9.95 14.16
N GLY A 416 25.88 -11.16 13.61
CA GLY A 416 26.41 -12.37 14.23
C GLY A 416 25.51 -12.95 15.32
N THR A 417 24.20 -12.70 15.28
CA THR A 417 23.23 -13.13 16.31
C THR A 417 22.30 -14.24 15.80
N SER A 418 22.75 -15.06 14.84
CA SER A 418 21.92 -16.07 14.14
C SER A 418 22.44 -17.49 14.31
#